data_AF-A0A3P7U1H4-F1
#
_entry.id   AF-A0A3P7U1H4-F1
#
_cell.length_a   1.000
_cell.length_b   1.000
_cell.length_c   1.000
_cell.angle_alpha   90.00
_cell.angle_beta   90.00
_cell.angle_gamma   90.00
#
_symmetry.space_group_name_H-M   'P 1'
#
loop_
_entity.id
_entity.type
_entity.pdbx_description
1 polymer ?
#
loop_
_entity_poly.entity_id
_entity_poly.type
_entity_poly.pdbx_seq_one_letter_code
_entity_poly.pdbx_strand_id
1 'polypeptide(L)'
;MWFQVLLKQDVSDYLLFVFAAVTSVEIGNDCEAVSYYKKAIKLDAEKPLAWQGLYKLYEQGKYVDLEHILIVIQNLICIPGLFLFRIAPEKISAYKRELGFILLKLKKFDEAFSISDRLDDADFCYEALKMLLFTDDWDGDRKKLIKQFLIKIDSGKLDSKIHRKCAILRCSWAETLEEIRDVLNWHVRYISLDDEWLTNLLRYFVIISYLERRQVDHSSDVISMLRNAVEKETEFELLLEHVEKTEMSLSIKNIDENLKNDTCKW
;
A
#
# COMPACT_ATOMS: atom_id res chain seq x y z
N MET A 1 -38.89 10.72 -27.32
CA MET A 1 -37.79 9.98 -28.01
C MET A 1 -38.21 8.52 -28.16
N TRP A 2 -38.07 7.89 -29.34
CA TRP A 2 -38.73 6.60 -29.67
C TRP A 2 -38.41 5.45 -28.69
N PHE A 3 -37.20 5.43 -28.12
CA PHE A 3 -36.79 4.44 -27.13
C PHE A 3 -37.65 4.48 -25.85
N GLN A 4 -38.12 5.66 -25.41
CA GLN A 4 -38.99 5.78 -24.23
C GLN A 4 -40.36 5.14 -24.46
N VAL A 5 -40.84 5.14 -25.71
CA VAL A 5 -42.08 4.44 -26.08
C VAL A 5 -41.86 2.94 -26.01
N LEU A 6 -40.72 2.44 -26.54
CA LEU A 6 -40.37 1.02 -26.50
C LEU A 6 -40.16 0.52 -25.07
N LEU A 7 -39.49 1.30 -24.21
CA LEU A 7 -39.34 0.97 -22.79
C LEU A 7 -40.70 0.91 -22.06
N LYS A 8 -41.64 1.81 -22.38
CA LYS A 8 -43.01 1.78 -21.84
C LYS A 8 -43.84 0.60 -22.35
N GLN A 9 -43.45 0.02 -23.47
CA GLN A 9 -44.04 -1.21 -24.04
C GLN A 9 -43.35 -2.47 -23.51
N ASP A 10 -42.49 -2.35 -22.49
CA ASP A 10 -41.69 -3.43 -21.90
C ASP A 10 -40.83 -4.20 -22.93
N VAL A 11 -40.43 -3.52 -24.02
CA VAL A 11 -39.49 -4.08 -24.98
C VAL A 11 -38.14 -4.26 -24.29
N SER A 12 -37.67 -5.50 -24.26
CA SER A 12 -36.41 -5.89 -23.63
C SER A 12 -35.38 -6.25 -24.70
N ASP A 13 -34.63 -5.25 -25.16
CA ASP A 13 -33.59 -5.41 -26.16
C ASP A 13 -32.25 -4.84 -25.67
N TYR A 14 -31.15 -5.51 -26.03
CA TYR A 14 -29.81 -5.12 -25.59
C TYR A 14 -29.44 -3.71 -26.08
N LEU A 15 -29.63 -3.42 -27.38
CA LEU A 15 -29.27 -2.13 -27.96
C LEU A 15 -30.20 -1.05 -27.44
N LEU A 16 -31.48 -1.34 -27.24
CA LEU A 16 -32.42 -0.42 -26.61
C LEU A 16 -31.94 0.04 -25.23
N PHE A 17 -31.53 -0.89 -24.37
CA PHE A 17 -31.00 -0.55 -23.05
C PHE A 17 -29.66 0.20 -23.15
N VAL A 18 -28.76 -0.17 -24.07
CA VAL A 18 -27.52 0.59 -24.29
C VAL A 18 -27.82 2.03 -24.73
N PHE A 19 -28.74 2.25 -25.67
CA PHE A 19 -29.13 3.58 -26.12
C PHE A 19 -29.81 4.39 -25.01
N ALA A 20 -30.69 3.76 -24.22
CA ALA A 20 -31.29 4.39 -23.06
C ALA A 20 -30.21 4.83 -22.07
N ALA A 21 -29.23 3.97 -21.79
CA ALA A 21 -28.12 4.29 -20.91
C ALA A 21 -27.30 5.49 -21.39
N VAL A 22 -26.87 5.50 -22.66
CA VAL A 22 -26.13 6.61 -23.25
C VAL A 22 -26.94 7.91 -23.17
N THR A 23 -28.23 7.87 -23.48
CA THR A 23 -29.11 9.04 -23.38
C THR A 23 -29.21 9.55 -21.94
N SER A 24 -29.33 8.64 -20.96
CA SER A 24 -29.33 9.00 -19.55
C SER A 24 -28.03 9.68 -19.11
N VAL A 25 -26.86 9.27 -19.64
CA VAL A 25 -25.58 9.97 -19.39
C VAL A 25 -25.59 11.39 -19.95
N GLU A 26 -26.06 11.58 -21.18
CA GLU A 26 -26.10 12.89 -21.85
C GLU A 26 -26.99 13.91 -21.12
N ILE A 27 -28.07 13.44 -20.47
CA ILE A 27 -28.95 14.29 -19.65
C ILE A 27 -28.50 14.38 -18.18
N GLY A 28 -27.35 13.79 -17.83
CA GLY A 28 -26.77 13.86 -16.48
C GLY A 28 -27.38 12.89 -15.46
N ASN A 29 -28.19 11.91 -15.89
CA ASN A 29 -28.78 10.89 -15.02
C ASN A 29 -27.91 9.62 -14.96
N ASP A 30 -26.77 9.71 -14.29
CA ASP A 30 -25.77 8.63 -14.24
C ASP A 30 -26.31 7.36 -13.53
N CYS A 31 -27.16 7.50 -12.52
CA CYS A 31 -27.78 6.38 -11.82
C CYS A 31 -28.65 5.51 -12.75
N GLU A 32 -29.46 6.17 -13.58
CA GLU A 32 -30.32 5.50 -14.55
C GLU A 32 -29.48 4.87 -15.67
N ALA A 33 -28.42 5.54 -16.11
CA ALA A 33 -27.47 4.99 -17.07
C ALA A 33 -26.86 3.67 -16.58
N VAL A 34 -26.36 3.63 -15.34
CA VAL A 34 -25.84 2.39 -14.72
C VAL A 34 -26.91 1.30 -14.70
N SER A 35 -28.15 1.62 -14.34
CA SER A 35 -29.27 0.67 -14.32
C SER A 35 -29.52 0.06 -15.70
N TYR A 36 -29.59 0.89 -16.75
CA TYR A 36 -29.80 0.41 -18.11
C TYR A 36 -28.63 -0.43 -18.63
N TYR A 37 -27.37 -0.05 -18.35
CA TYR A 37 -26.23 -0.89 -18.71
C TYR A 37 -26.26 -2.25 -17.99
N LYS A 38 -26.59 -2.29 -16.70
CA LYS A 38 -26.78 -3.55 -15.96
C LYS A 38 -27.91 -4.39 -16.56
N LYS A 39 -29.02 -3.79 -17.01
CA LYS A 39 -30.08 -4.50 -17.74
C LYS A 39 -29.61 -5.07 -19.07
N ALA A 40 -28.83 -4.31 -19.85
CA ALA A 40 -28.26 -4.78 -21.10
C ALA A 40 -27.34 -6.00 -20.88
N ILE A 41 -26.45 -5.94 -19.88
CA ILE A 41 -25.56 -7.05 -19.52
C ILE A 41 -26.34 -8.31 -19.12
N LYS A 42 -27.47 -8.16 -18.41
CA LYS A 42 -28.34 -9.28 -18.05
C LYS A 42 -28.98 -9.98 -19.26
N LEU A 43 -29.20 -9.25 -20.35
CA LEU A 43 -29.72 -9.84 -21.59
C LEU A 43 -28.63 -10.58 -22.36
N ASP A 44 -27.44 -9.99 -22.45
CA ASP A 44 -26.34 -10.55 -23.20
C ASP A 44 -25.01 -10.02 -22.67
N ALA A 45 -24.34 -10.83 -21.86
CA ALA A 45 -23.07 -10.48 -21.23
C ALA A 45 -21.87 -10.62 -22.17
N GLU A 46 -22.02 -11.29 -23.32
CA GLU A 46 -20.92 -11.46 -24.30
C GLU A 46 -20.71 -10.20 -25.14
N LYS A 47 -21.70 -9.30 -25.18
CA LYS A 47 -21.61 -8.02 -25.89
C LYS A 47 -20.82 -6.98 -25.08
N PRO A 48 -19.80 -6.33 -25.67
CA PRO A 48 -18.90 -5.46 -24.93
C PRO A 48 -19.46 -4.05 -24.63
N LEU A 49 -20.45 -3.56 -25.39
CA LEU A 49 -20.87 -2.15 -25.33
C LEU A 49 -21.35 -1.70 -23.94
N ALA A 50 -22.11 -2.55 -23.23
CA ALA A 50 -22.63 -2.20 -21.92
C ALA A 50 -21.53 -2.22 -20.85
N TRP A 51 -20.58 -3.17 -20.94
CA TRP A 51 -19.39 -3.19 -20.11
C TRP A 51 -18.51 -1.95 -20.33
N GLN A 52 -18.30 -1.55 -21.58
CA GLN A 52 -17.56 -0.34 -21.93
C GLN A 52 -18.24 0.92 -21.41
N GLY A 53 -19.57 0.97 -21.46
CA GLY A 53 -20.37 2.07 -20.92
C GLY A 53 -20.17 2.23 -19.40
N LEU A 54 -20.25 1.12 -18.65
CA LEU A 54 -19.99 1.14 -17.21
C LEU A 54 -18.56 1.54 -16.87
N TYR A 55 -17.57 1.03 -17.62
CA TYR A 55 -16.17 1.40 -17.41
C TYR A 55 -15.93 2.90 -17.68
N LYS A 56 -16.53 3.46 -18.74
CA LYS A 56 -16.44 4.89 -19.03
C LYS A 56 -17.04 5.75 -17.91
N LEU A 57 -18.14 5.32 -17.30
CA LEU A 57 -18.72 6.02 -16.14
C LEU A 57 -17.79 5.96 -14.93
N TYR A 58 -17.09 4.85 -14.72
CA TYR A 58 -16.04 4.75 -13.70
C TYR A 58 -14.87 5.69 -13.96
N GLU A 59 -14.35 5.73 -15.20
CA GLU A 59 -13.26 6.66 -15.57
C GLU A 59 -13.64 8.13 -15.32
N GLN A 60 -14.93 8.45 -15.45
CA GLN A 60 -15.47 9.79 -15.20
C GLN A 60 -15.79 10.06 -13.71
N GLY A 61 -15.55 9.09 -12.81
CA GLY A 61 -15.89 9.19 -11.38
C GLY A 61 -17.39 9.14 -11.08
N LYS A 62 -18.22 8.77 -12.07
CA LYS A 62 -19.68 8.73 -11.98
C LYS A 62 -20.22 7.37 -11.54
N TYR A 63 -19.36 6.35 -11.50
CA TYR A 63 -19.70 5.03 -10.99
C TYR A 63 -18.57 4.49 -10.11
N VAL A 64 -18.83 4.28 -8.82
CA VAL A 64 -17.80 4.06 -7.78
C VAL A 64 -17.93 2.72 -7.05
N ASP A 65 -18.79 1.83 -7.52
CA ASP A 65 -18.98 0.47 -7.00
C ASP A 65 -17.80 -0.41 -7.46
N LEU A 66 -16.73 -0.42 -6.66
CA LEU A 66 -15.43 -1.02 -7.00
C LEU A 66 -15.52 -2.54 -7.20
N GLU A 67 -16.35 -3.23 -6.42
CA GLU A 67 -16.61 -4.66 -6.57
C GLU A 67 -17.22 -4.98 -7.93
N HIS A 68 -18.19 -4.17 -8.37
CA HIS A 68 -18.75 -4.38 -9.70
C HIS A 68 -17.79 -3.93 -10.80
N ILE A 69 -17.00 -2.86 -10.60
CA ILE A 69 -15.98 -2.44 -11.55
C ILE A 69 -14.90 -3.50 -11.74
N LEU A 70 -14.54 -4.23 -10.69
CA LEU A 70 -13.66 -5.41 -10.79
C LEU A 70 -14.23 -6.41 -11.82
N ILE A 71 -15.52 -6.74 -11.71
CA ILE A 71 -16.21 -7.65 -12.65
C ILE A 71 -16.25 -7.06 -14.06
N VAL A 72 -16.54 -5.75 -14.20
CA VAL A 72 -16.57 -5.05 -15.49
C VAL A 72 -15.23 -5.17 -16.20
N ILE A 73 -14.12 -4.87 -15.51
CA ILE A 73 -12.77 -4.90 -16.08
C ILE A 73 -12.38 -6.33 -16.45
N GLN A 74 -12.67 -7.32 -15.60
CA GLN A 74 -12.41 -8.73 -15.89
C GLN A 74 -13.14 -9.19 -17.16
N ASN A 75 -14.42 -8.83 -17.32
CA ASN A 75 -15.17 -9.14 -18.54
C ASN A 75 -14.58 -8.43 -19.76
N LEU A 76 -14.20 -7.16 -19.65
CA LEU A 76 -13.57 -6.43 -20.75
C LEU A 76 -12.22 -7.04 -21.19
N ILE A 77 -11.49 -7.69 -20.28
CA ILE A 77 -10.25 -8.41 -20.61
C ILE A 77 -10.55 -9.77 -21.25
N CYS A 78 -11.60 -10.46 -20.80
CA CYS A 78 -11.89 -11.85 -21.20
C CYS A 78 -12.79 -11.99 -22.44
N ILE A 79 -13.63 -11.01 -22.77
CA ILE A 79 -14.57 -11.11 -23.90
C ILE A 79 -13.79 -11.30 -25.21
N PRO A 80 -13.90 -12.48 -25.89
CA PRO A 80 -13.14 -12.79 -27.10
C PRO A 80 -13.44 -11.84 -28.26
N GLY A 81 -14.65 -11.28 -28.28
CA GLY A 81 -15.10 -10.31 -29.28
C GLY A 81 -14.23 -9.05 -29.36
N LEU A 82 -13.47 -8.69 -28.31
CA LEU A 82 -12.53 -7.56 -28.36
C LEU A 82 -11.40 -7.74 -29.39
N PHE A 83 -11.00 -8.99 -29.69
CA PHE A 83 -10.03 -9.27 -30.76
C PHE A 83 -10.63 -9.07 -32.16
N LEU A 84 -11.93 -9.33 -32.33
CA LEU A 84 -12.65 -9.15 -33.61
C LEU A 84 -12.99 -7.68 -33.91
N PHE A 85 -13.20 -6.85 -32.87
CA PHE A 85 -13.52 -5.41 -33.02
C PHE A 85 -12.30 -4.47 -33.11
N ARG A 86 -11.07 -5.00 -33.27
CA ARG A 86 -9.81 -4.21 -33.34
C ARG A 86 -9.62 -3.24 -32.17
N ILE A 87 -9.94 -3.64 -30.95
CA ILE A 87 -9.47 -2.85 -29.80
C ILE A 87 -7.95 -3.00 -29.73
N ALA A 88 -7.25 -1.87 -29.77
CA ALA A 88 -5.79 -1.84 -29.75
C ALA A 88 -5.27 -2.60 -28.52
N PRO A 89 -4.21 -3.42 -28.64
CA PRO A 89 -3.58 -4.10 -27.51
C PRO A 89 -3.31 -3.18 -26.31
N GLU A 90 -3.03 -1.91 -26.58
CA GLU A 90 -2.85 -0.83 -25.61
C GLU A 90 -4.04 -0.68 -24.64
N LYS A 91 -5.28 -0.83 -25.12
CA LYS A 91 -6.47 -0.68 -24.28
C LYS A 91 -6.68 -1.88 -23.36
N ILE A 92 -6.31 -3.08 -23.80
CA ILE A 92 -6.30 -4.27 -22.95
C ILE A 92 -5.23 -4.11 -21.86
N SER A 93 -4.05 -3.59 -22.21
CA SER A 93 -3.01 -3.26 -21.22
C SER A 93 -3.49 -2.21 -20.21
N ALA A 94 -4.22 -1.19 -20.65
CA ALA A 94 -4.83 -0.20 -19.76
C ALA A 94 -5.83 -0.84 -18.77
N TYR A 95 -6.71 -1.73 -19.24
CA TYR A 95 -7.61 -2.49 -18.36
C TYR A 95 -6.87 -3.38 -17.36
N LYS A 96 -5.82 -4.09 -17.80
CA LYS A 96 -5.00 -4.94 -16.91
C LYS A 96 -4.29 -4.13 -15.84
N ARG A 97 -3.82 -2.92 -16.18
CA ARG A 97 -3.22 -1.97 -15.25
C ARG A 97 -4.26 -1.49 -14.24
N GLU A 98 -5.41 -1.02 -14.71
CA GLU A 98 -6.49 -0.53 -13.84
C GLU A 98 -7.03 -1.62 -12.92
N LEU A 99 -7.12 -2.87 -13.41
CA LEU A 99 -7.47 -4.04 -12.60
C LEU A 99 -6.58 -4.17 -11.36
N GLY A 100 -5.28 -3.92 -11.50
CA GLY A 100 -4.34 -3.93 -10.38
C GLY A 100 -4.71 -2.87 -9.33
N PHE A 101 -4.94 -1.62 -9.75
CA PHE A 101 -5.29 -0.53 -8.85
C PHE A 101 -6.62 -0.76 -8.13
N ILE A 102 -7.62 -1.33 -8.82
CA ILE A 102 -8.90 -1.71 -8.19
C ILE A 102 -8.69 -2.78 -7.12
N LEU A 103 -7.89 -3.82 -7.40
CA LEU A 103 -7.58 -4.87 -6.43
C LEU A 103 -6.87 -4.30 -5.20
N LEU A 104 -5.94 -3.34 -5.38
CA LEU A 104 -5.30 -2.63 -4.27
C LEU A 104 -6.31 -1.84 -3.42
N LYS A 105 -7.21 -1.08 -4.06
CA LYS A 105 -8.25 -0.31 -3.36
C LYS A 105 -9.21 -1.21 -2.58
N LEU A 106 -9.51 -2.39 -3.11
CA LEU A 106 -10.32 -3.42 -2.46
C LEU A 106 -9.54 -4.25 -1.42
N LYS A 107 -8.26 -3.94 -1.17
CA LYS A 107 -7.36 -4.70 -0.27
C LYS A 107 -7.23 -6.19 -0.64
N LYS A 108 -7.47 -6.54 -1.91
CA LYS A 108 -7.31 -7.89 -2.45
C LYS A 108 -5.86 -8.11 -2.88
N PHE A 109 -4.94 -8.06 -1.91
CA PHE A 109 -3.50 -8.01 -2.15
C PHE A 109 -2.96 -9.24 -2.88
N ASP A 110 -3.39 -10.45 -2.51
CA ASP A 110 -2.92 -11.68 -3.16
C ASP A 110 -3.25 -11.69 -4.65
N GLU A 111 -4.47 -11.28 -5.01
CA GLU A 111 -4.89 -11.11 -6.41
C GLU A 111 -4.12 -9.96 -7.09
N ALA A 112 -3.91 -8.85 -6.40
CA ALA A 112 -3.20 -7.68 -6.93
C ALA A 112 -1.75 -8.03 -7.32
N PHE A 113 -1.06 -8.79 -6.47
CA PHE A 113 0.36 -9.15 -6.62
C PHE A 113 0.63 -10.45 -7.39
N SER A 114 -0.41 -11.21 -7.74
CA SER A 114 -0.27 -12.45 -8.52
C SER A 114 0.26 -12.26 -9.94
N ILE A 115 0.11 -11.06 -10.53
CA ILE A 115 0.60 -10.75 -11.88
C ILE A 115 1.95 -10.05 -11.80
N SER A 116 3.01 -10.74 -12.23
CA SER A 116 4.39 -10.25 -12.17
C SER A 116 4.60 -8.93 -12.89
N ASP A 117 4.00 -8.76 -14.07
CA ASP A 117 4.21 -7.60 -14.94
C ASP A 117 3.76 -6.29 -14.26
N ARG A 118 2.83 -6.36 -13.29
CA ARG A 118 2.41 -5.19 -12.52
C ARG A 118 3.51 -4.67 -11.60
N LEU A 119 4.41 -5.55 -11.16
CA LEU A 119 5.51 -5.19 -10.27
C LEU A 119 6.65 -4.47 -11.01
N ASP A 120 6.56 -4.35 -12.33
CA ASP A 120 7.44 -3.53 -13.14
C ASP A 120 6.89 -2.10 -13.36
N ASP A 121 5.61 -1.85 -13.05
CA ASP A 121 5.00 -0.53 -13.11
C ASP A 121 5.31 0.26 -11.83
N ALA A 122 6.06 1.35 -11.98
CA ALA A 122 6.52 2.18 -10.87
C ALA A 122 5.36 2.89 -10.15
N ASP A 123 4.32 3.32 -10.88
CA ASP A 123 3.15 3.98 -10.30
C ASP A 123 2.33 2.98 -9.49
N PHE A 124 2.17 1.76 -10.02
CA PHE A 124 1.55 0.66 -9.29
C PHE A 124 2.33 0.32 -8.02
N CYS A 125 3.65 0.16 -8.11
CA CYS A 125 4.51 -0.12 -6.96
C CYS A 125 4.39 0.95 -5.89
N TYR A 126 4.32 2.23 -6.28
CA TYR A 126 4.17 3.36 -5.37
C TYR A 126 2.84 3.32 -4.60
N GLU A 127 1.73 3.12 -5.29
CA GLU A 127 0.42 3.01 -4.64
C GLU A 127 0.28 1.73 -3.82
N ALA A 128 0.84 0.61 -4.28
CA ALA A 128 0.92 -0.63 -3.52
C ALA A 128 1.72 -0.46 -2.22
N LEU A 129 2.88 0.20 -2.30
CA LEU A 129 3.71 0.51 -1.14
C LEU A 129 2.92 1.33 -0.11
N LYS A 130 2.24 2.40 -0.55
CA LYS A 130 1.37 3.18 0.35
C LYS A 130 0.31 2.31 1.00
N MET A 131 -0.43 1.51 0.25
CA MET A 131 -1.49 0.69 0.83
C MET A 131 -0.95 -0.31 1.86
N LEU A 132 0.20 -0.94 1.59
CA LEU A 132 0.84 -1.89 2.51
C LEU A 132 1.38 -1.24 3.79
N LEU A 133 1.98 -0.04 3.70
CA LEU A 133 2.53 0.66 4.88
C LEU A 133 1.46 1.15 5.87
N PHE A 134 0.20 1.23 5.43
CA PHE A 134 -0.93 1.74 6.20
C PHE A 134 -2.03 0.70 6.42
N THR A 135 -1.77 -0.58 6.09
CA THR A 135 -2.68 -1.69 6.37
C THR A 135 -2.02 -2.64 7.35
N ASP A 136 -2.65 -2.89 8.50
CA ASP A 136 -2.07 -3.73 9.55
C ASP A 136 -2.49 -5.20 9.44
N ASP A 137 -3.56 -5.52 8.68
CA ASP A 137 -4.23 -6.84 8.72
C ASP A 137 -3.85 -7.87 7.62
N TRP A 138 -2.92 -7.57 6.71
CA TRP A 138 -2.49 -8.52 5.67
C TRP A 138 -1.32 -9.43 6.10
N ASP A 139 -1.50 -10.75 6.03
CA ASP A 139 -0.55 -11.78 6.50
C ASP A 139 0.50 -12.22 5.45
N GLY A 140 0.51 -11.60 4.27
CA GLY A 140 1.48 -11.95 3.23
C GLY A 140 2.90 -11.46 3.50
N ASP A 141 3.83 -11.81 2.61
CA ASP A 141 5.26 -11.48 2.73
C ASP A 141 5.55 -9.98 2.43
N ARG A 142 5.15 -9.12 3.38
CA ARG A 142 5.36 -7.66 3.35
C ARG A 142 6.83 -7.29 3.20
N LYS A 143 7.71 -8.00 3.91
CA LYS A 143 9.16 -7.73 3.91
C LYS A 143 9.71 -7.84 2.50
N LYS A 144 9.37 -8.92 1.78
CA LYS A 144 9.80 -9.12 0.39
C LYS A 144 9.19 -8.10 -0.57
N LEU A 145 7.88 -7.86 -0.52
CA LEU A 145 7.23 -6.93 -1.44
C LEU A 145 7.72 -5.49 -1.27
N ILE A 146 7.84 -5.00 -0.03
CA ILE A 146 8.33 -3.64 0.23
C ILE A 146 9.76 -3.49 -0.31
N LYS A 147 10.63 -4.48 -0.10
CA LYS A 147 11.98 -4.48 -0.70
C LYS A 147 11.91 -4.41 -2.23
N GLN A 148 11.02 -5.19 -2.87
CA GLN A 148 10.86 -5.16 -4.33
C GLN A 148 10.35 -3.80 -4.83
N PHE A 149 9.36 -3.20 -4.19
CA PHE A 149 8.79 -1.91 -4.61
C PHE A 149 9.81 -0.78 -4.48
N LEU A 150 10.59 -0.77 -3.41
CA LEU A 150 11.63 0.24 -3.18
C LEU A 150 12.77 0.19 -4.22
N ILE A 151 12.98 -0.95 -4.91
CA ILE A 151 13.92 -1.05 -6.04
C ILE A 151 13.35 -0.38 -7.30
N LYS A 152 12.02 -0.40 -7.46
CA LYS A 152 11.33 0.09 -8.66
C LYS A 152 10.98 1.57 -8.58
N ILE A 153 10.68 2.06 -7.38
CA ILE A 153 10.26 3.44 -7.16
C ILE A 153 11.50 4.33 -7.05
N ASP A 154 11.45 5.49 -7.71
CA ASP A 154 12.40 6.57 -7.44
C ASP A 154 12.20 7.10 -6.02
N SER A 155 13.17 6.82 -5.14
CA SER A 155 13.11 7.21 -3.74
C SER A 155 12.96 8.73 -3.56
N GLY A 156 13.44 9.54 -4.51
CA GLY A 156 13.26 11.00 -4.46
C GLY A 156 11.82 11.47 -4.59
N LYS A 157 10.91 10.62 -5.08
CA LYS A 157 9.48 10.93 -5.25
C LYS A 157 8.63 10.53 -4.03
N LEU A 158 9.18 9.75 -3.11
CA LEU A 158 8.47 9.36 -1.91
C LEU A 158 8.45 10.55 -0.93
N ASP A 159 7.32 10.76 -0.27
CA ASP A 159 7.24 11.77 0.77
C ASP A 159 7.95 11.31 2.06
N SER A 160 8.26 12.25 2.94
CA SER A 160 8.99 12.00 4.18
C SER A 160 8.24 11.04 5.12
N LYS A 161 6.91 11.03 5.08
CA LYS A 161 6.07 10.15 5.91
C LYS A 161 6.15 8.70 5.43
N ILE A 162 6.18 8.47 4.12
CA ILE A 162 6.42 7.16 3.52
C ILE A 162 7.83 6.69 3.88
N HIS A 163 8.85 7.55 3.72
CA HIS A 163 10.21 7.19 4.12
C HIS A 163 10.32 6.80 5.59
N ARG A 164 9.70 7.58 6.49
CA ARG A 164 9.65 7.28 7.93
C ARG A 164 9.00 5.93 8.20
N LYS A 165 7.82 5.66 7.64
CA LYS A 165 7.14 4.37 7.82
C LYS A 165 7.93 3.19 7.28
N CYS A 166 8.54 3.33 6.10
CA CYS A 166 9.42 2.31 5.55
C CYS A 166 10.62 2.05 6.46
N ALA A 167 11.24 3.11 6.99
CA ALA A 167 12.36 2.99 7.92
C ALA A 167 11.94 2.23 9.18
N ILE A 168 10.85 2.65 9.84
CA ILE A 168 10.29 1.98 11.02
C ILE A 168 10.08 0.48 10.77
N LEU A 169 9.34 0.12 9.73
CA LEU A 169 9.06 -1.29 9.42
C LEU A 169 10.31 -2.09 9.12
N ARG A 170 11.22 -1.53 8.31
CA ARG A 170 12.47 -2.22 7.96
C ARG A 170 13.39 -2.40 9.16
N CYS A 171 13.46 -1.42 10.08
CA CYS A 171 14.17 -1.55 11.34
C CYS A 171 13.55 -2.63 12.24
N SER A 172 12.21 -2.74 12.28
CA SER A 172 11.53 -3.79 13.06
C SER A 172 11.78 -5.22 12.57
N TRP A 173 12.26 -5.37 11.32
CA TRP A 173 12.63 -6.67 10.74
C TRP A 173 14.13 -6.93 10.77
N ALA A 174 14.91 -6.01 11.33
CA ALA A 174 16.35 -6.12 11.38
C ALA A 174 16.76 -7.05 12.52
N GLU A 175 17.77 -7.87 12.27
CA GLU A 175 18.34 -8.80 13.25
C GLU A 175 19.67 -8.28 13.81
N THR A 176 20.29 -7.29 13.15
CA THR A 176 21.56 -6.68 13.54
C THR A 176 21.52 -5.15 13.48
N LEU A 177 22.46 -4.49 14.19
CA LEU A 177 22.62 -3.03 14.10
C LEU A 177 23.09 -2.58 12.72
N GLU A 178 23.89 -3.38 12.03
CA GLU A 178 24.32 -3.11 10.66
C GLU A 178 23.11 -2.98 9.73
N GLU A 179 22.13 -3.89 9.83
CA GLU A 179 20.92 -3.81 9.02
C GLU A 179 20.12 -2.53 9.30
N ILE A 180 19.96 -2.16 10.57
CA ILE A 180 19.30 -0.91 10.95
C ILE A 180 20.07 0.31 10.41
N ARG A 181 21.41 0.28 10.47
CA ARG A 181 22.27 1.34 9.94
C ARG A 181 22.12 1.49 8.43
N ASP A 182 22.03 0.39 7.69
CA ASP A 182 21.82 0.40 6.24
C ASP A 182 20.44 0.97 5.87
N VAL A 183 19.40 0.63 6.65
CA VAL A 183 18.07 1.22 6.49
C VAL A 183 18.11 2.73 6.71
N LEU A 184 18.77 3.19 7.79
CA LEU A 184 18.89 4.61 8.11
C LEU A 184 19.69 5.37 7.05
N ASN A 185 20.84 4.85 6.62
CA ASN A 185 21.65 5.46 5.56
C ASN A 185 20.83 5.75 4.29
N TRP A 186 19.86 4.90 3.99
CA TRP A 186 18.98 5.03 2.83
C TRP A 186 17.82 6.02 3.07
N HIS A 187 17.15 5.97 4.23
CA HIS A 187 15.95 6.76 4.49
C HIS A 187 16.19 8.14 5.12
N VAL A 188 17.26 8.31 5.92
CA VAL A 188 17.47 9.48 6.78
C VAL A 188 17.54 10.80 6.00
N ARG A 189 18.01 10.75 4.75
CA ARG A 189 18.12 11.92 3.85
C ARG A 189 16.75 12.54 3.49
N TYR A 190 15.68 11.78 3.69
CA TYR A 190 14.32 12.14 3.33
C TYR A 190 13.40 12.34 4.54
N ILE A 191 13.88 12.03 5.74
CA ILE A 191 13.15 12.22 7.01
C ILE A 191 13.59 13.56 7.60
N SER A 192 12.66 14.28 8.23
CA SER A 192 12.99 15.53 8.93
C SER A 192 13.97 15.27 10.08
N LEU A 193 14.93 16.16 10.28
CA LEU A 193 15.86 16.07 11.41
C LEU A 193 15.16 16.30 12.76
N ASP A 194 14.03 17.00 12.75
CA ASP A 194 13.20 17.22 13.94
C ASP A 194 12.26 16.03 14.24
N ASP A 195 12.37 14.92 13.50
CA ASP A 195 11.59 13.71 13.75
C ASP A 195 12.04 13.04 15.05
N GLU A 196 11.12 12.94 16.01
CA GLU A 196 11.39 12.41 17.35
C GLU A 196 11.78 10.93 17.32
N TRP A 197 11.13 10.13 16.48
CA TRP A 197 11.44 8.70 16.33
C TRP A 197 12.88 8.52 15.81
N LEU A 198 13.26 9.27 14.78
CA LEU A 198 14.62 9.25 14.25
C LEU A 198 15.63 9.70 15.29
N THR A 199 15.34 10.77 16.03
CA THR A 199 16.22 11.31 17.08
C THR A 199 16.44 10.28 18.19
N ASN A 200 15.38 9.64 18.67
CA ASN A 200 15.46 8.59 19.68
C ASN A 200 16.24 7.38 19.16
N LEU A 201 15.97 6.91 17.94
CA LEU A 201 16.73 5.81 17.35
C LEU A 201 18.23 6.13 17.25
N LEU A 202 18.60 7.34 16.82
CA LEU A 202 20.01 7.75 16.75
C LEU A 202 20.68 7.81 18.14
N ARG A 203 19.94 8.21 19.20
CA ARG A 203 20.45 8.16 20.58
C ARG A 203 20.77 6.73 21.02
N TYR A 204 19.89 5.76 20.73
CA TYR A 204 20.18 4.34 20.96
C TYR A 204 21.51 3.92 20.30
N PHE A 205 21.69 4.26 19.02
CA PHE A 205 22.93 3.93 18.29
C PHE A 205 24.18 4.52 18.92
N VAL A 206 24.13 5.79 19.34
CA VAL A 206 25.26 6.47 19.97
C VAL A 206 25.62 5.79 21.30
N ILE A 207 24.61 5.47 22.11
CA ILE A 207 24.81 4.82 23.41
C ILE A 207 25.37 3.42 23.23
N ILE A 208 24.78 2.59 22.37
CA ILE A 208 25.29 1.23 22.12
C ILE A 208 26.74 1.29 21.61
N SER A 209 27.02 2.14 20.62
CA SER A 209 28.37 2.31 20.08
C SER A 209 29.38 2.75 21.15
N TYR A 210 28.93 3.54 22.12
CA TYR A 210 29.76 3.96 23.25
C TYR A 210 30.03 2.79 24.21
N LEU A 211 28.98 2.05 24.59
CA LEU A 211 29.05 0.92 25.51
C LEU A 211 29.96 -0.19 24.96
N GLU A 212 29.80 -0.56 23.69
CA GLU A 212 30.62 -1.59 23.03
C GLU A 212 32.10 -1.22 22.96
N ARG A 213 32.42 0.05 22.68
CA ARG A 213 33.81 0.51 22.52
C ARG A 213 34.56 0.67 23.84
N ARG A 214 33.84 0.97 24.92
CA ARG A 214 34.46 1.37 26.19
C ARG A 214 34.65 0.22 27.17
N GLN A 215 34.08 -0.97 26.93
CA GLN A 215 34.06 -2.09 27.87
C GLN A 215 33.80 -1.58 29.29
N VAL A 216 32.58 -1.09 29.52
CA VAL A 216 32.25 -0.39 30.77
C VAL A 216 32.49 -1.34 31.95
N ASP A 217 33.37 -0.94 32.87
CA ASP A 217 33.73 -1.75 34.04
C ASP A 217 32.53 -1.86 35.00
N HIS A 218 32.02 -3.09 35.15
CA HIS A 218 30.86 -3.43 35.98
C HIS A 218 31.04 -3.10 37.46
N SER A 219 32.28 -2.95 37.92
CA SER A 219 32.62 -2.62 39.31
C SER A 219 32.71 -1.11 39.57
N SER A 220 32.53 -0.29 38.53
CA SER A 220 32.59 1.16 38.64
C SER A 220 31.47 1.69 39.53
N ASP A 221 31.85 2.40 40.59
CA ASP A 221 30.96 3.15 41.48
C ASP A 221 29.95 3.99 40.68
N VAL A 222 30.33 4.48 39.49
CA VAL A 222 29.49 5.32 38.63
C VAL A 222 28.22 4.61 38.12
N ILE A 223 28.28 3.32 37.76
CA ILE A 223 27.07 2.58 37.34
C ILE A 223 26.15 2.38 38.55
N SER A 224 26.72 2.02 39.70
CA SER A 224 25.93 1.89 40.93
C SER A 224 25.31 3.21 41.36
N MET A 225 26.02 4.33 41.15
CA MET A 225 25.53 5.68 41.40
C MET A 225 24.41 6.06 40.44
N LEU A 226 24.50 5.71 39.15
CA LEU A 226 23.42 5.92 38.19
C LEU A 226 22.16 5.14 38.60
N ARG A 227 22.32 3.86 38.95
CA ARG A 227 21.22 2.99 39.40
C ARG A 227 20.54 3.47 40.68
N ASN A 228 21.32 4.08 41.57
CA ASN A 228 20.79 4.63 42.82
C ASN A 228 20.21 6.05 42.65
N ALA A 229 20.63 6.80 41.63
CA ALA A 229 20.18 8.17 41.39
C ALA A 229 18.86 8.25 40.62
N VAL A 230 18.53 7.23 39.81
CA VAL A 230 17.25 7.17 39.10
C VAL A 230 16.34 6.17 39.81
N GLU A 231 15.25 6.66 40.42
CA GLU A 231 14.27 5.82 41.14
C GLU A 231 13.49 4.85 40.21
N LYS A 232 13.74 4.90 38.89
CA LYS A 232 13.10 4.08 37.86
C LYS A 232 14.15 3.63 36.85
N GLU A 233 13.99 2.41 36.36
CA GLU A 233 14.81 1.84 35.30
C GLU A 233 14.72 2.70 34.03
N THR A 234 15.87 3.20 33.57
CA THR A 234 16.01 4.03 32.37
C THR A 234 16.34 3.19 31.13
N GLU A 235 16.11 3.73 29.93
CA GLU A 235 16.51 3.03 28.69
C GLU A 235 18.00 2.70 28.66
N PHE A 236 18.84 3.55 29.27
CA PHE A 236 20.27 3.33 29.38
C PHE A 236 20.59 2.03 30.15
N GLU A 237 19.90 1.78 31.26
CA GLU A 237 20.14 0.61 32.11
C GLU A 237 19.71 -0.69 31.43
N LEU A 238 18.56 -0.68 30.74
CA LEU A 238 18.08 -1.81 29.96
C LEU A 238 19.04 -2.15 28.81
N LEU A 239 19.55 -1.15 28.10
CA LEU A 239 20.53 -1.36 27.02
C LEU A 239 21.86 -1.90 27.56
N LEU A 240 22.32 -1.39 28.70
CA LEU A 240 23.53 -1.86 29.35
C LEU A 240 23.41 -3.36 29.66
N GLU A 241 22.32 -3.80 30.31
CA GLU A 241 22.13 -5.21 30.65
C GLU A 241 22.11 -6.14 29.42
N HIS A 242 21.44 -5.75 28.32
CA HIS A 242 21.40 -6.58 27.12
C HIS A 242 22.76 -6.65 26.39
N VAL A 243 23.50 -5.52 26.33
CA VAL A 243 24.85 -5.49 25.77
C VAL A 243 25.80 -6.36 26.60
N GLU A 244 25.68 -6.33 27.92
CA GLU A 244 26.45 -7.19 28.84
C GLU A 244 26.20 -8.69 28.61
N LYS A 245 24.95 -9.08 28.35
CA LYS A 245 24.57 -10.47 28.07
C LYS A 245 24.90 -10.93 26.64
N THR A 246 25.43 -10.05 25.79
CA THR A 246 25.64 -10.33 24.35
C THR A 246 24.33 -10.67 23.62
N GLU A 247 23.19 -10.18 24.13
CA GLU A 247 21.84 -10.52 23.66
C GLU A 247 21.31 -9.45 22.69
N MET A 248 22.05 -9.22 21.60
CA MET A 248 21.80 -8.04 20.75
C MET A 248 20.44 -8.05 20.04
N SER A 249 19.90 -9.23 19.76
CA SER A 249 18.56 -9.38 19.21
C SER A 249 17.47 -8.95 20.19
N LEU A 250 17.66 -9.17 21.50
CA LEU A 250 16.76 -8.69 22.54
C LEU A 250 16.85 -7.18 22.69
N SER A 251 18.06 -6.60 22.60
CA SER A 251 18.25 -5.14 22.55
C SER A 251 17.44 -4.52 21.40
N ILE A 252 17.58 -5.06 20.19
CA ILE A 252 16.88 -4.55 18.99
C ILE A 252 15.37 -4.64 19.16
N LYS A 253 14.87 -5.76 19.71
CA LYS A 253 13.44 -5.94 19.97
C LYS A 253 12.92 -4.94 21.02
N ASN A 254 13.65 -4.73 22.11
CA ASN A 254 13.28 -3.75 23.14
C ASN A 254 13.25 -2.32 22.56
N ILE A 255 14.25 -1.95 21.76
CA ILE A 255 14.29 -0.65 21.07
C ILE A 255 13.08 -0.48 20.15
N ASP A 256 12.74 -1.49 19.35
CA ASP A 256 11.57 -1.46 18.47
C ASP A 256 10.26 -1.29 19.26
N GLU A 257 10.09 -2.02 20.36
CA GLU A 257 8.92 -1.91 21.23
C GLU A 257 8.79 -0.51 21.87
N ASN A 258 9.89 0.05 22.39
CA ASN A 258 9.87 1.37 23.03
C ASN A 258 9.68 2.53 22.03
N LEU A 259 10.21 2.38 20.81
CA LEU A 259 10.00 3.33 19.73
C LEU A 259 8.57 3.25 19.15
N LYS A 260 7.94 2.08 19.13
CA LYS A 260 6.55 1.92 18.66
C LYS A 260 5.53 2.53 19.61
N ASN A 261 5.78 2.45 20.91
CA ASN A 261 4.86 2.91 21.95
C ASN A 261 5.08 4.38 22.37
N ASP A 262 6.05 5.07 21.76
CA ASP A 262 6.52 6.40 22.20
C ASP A 262 6.84 6.44 23.72
N THR A 263 7.36 5.34 24.25
CA THR A 263 7.66 5.16 25.69
C THR A 263 9.12 5.40 26.04
N CYS A 264 9.94 5.82 25.07
CA CYS A 264 11.38 6.06 25.27
C CYS A 264 11.61 7.10 26.37
N LYS A 265 12.17 6.65 27.50
CA LYS A 265 12.55 7.51 28.63
C LYS A 265 14.07 7.53 28.76
N TRP A 266 14.66 8.52 28.09
CA TRP A 266 16.07 8.86 28.25
C TRP A 266 16.36 9.46 29.61
#